data_AF-A0A3M5KB10-F1
#
_entry.id   AF-A0A3M5KB10-F1
#
_cell.length_a   1.000
_cell.length_b   1.000
_cell.length_c   1.000
_cell.angle_alpha   90.00
_cell.angle_beta   90.00
_cell.angle_gamma   90.00
#
_symmetry.space_group_name_H-M   'P 1'
#
loop_
_entity.id
_entity.type
_entity.pdbx_description
1 polymer ?
#
loop_
_entity_poly.entity_id
_entity_poly.type
_entity_poly.pdbx_seq_one_letter_code
_entity_poly.pdbx_strand_id
1 'polypeptide(L)' 'MSHPWPTDNPPLGSIAQVTDLQKLLTAKGYSLGAADGVIGAMTRAAIRAYQKDQHLPPDGYASTVLLESLRR' A
#
# COMPACT_ATOMS: atom_id res chain seq x y z
N MET A 1 9.69 18.64 -22.42
CA MET A 1 9.69 18.54 -20.96
C MET A 1 8.71 17.43 -20.58
N SER A 2 9.16 16.18 -20.65
CA SER A 2 8.33 15.02 -20.29
C SER A 2 8.75 14.63 -18.88
N HIS A 3 7.93 14.92 -17.87
CA HIS A 3 8.16 14.37 -16.54
C HIS A 3 7.95 12.85 -16.64
N PRO A 4 8.99 12.02 -16.47
CA PRO A 4 8.80 10.57 -16.46
C PRO A 4 7.93 10.28 -15.25
N TRP A 5 6.80 9.61 -15.50
CA TRP A 5 6.15 8.88 -14.42
C TRP A 5 7.22 8.11 -13.64
N PRO A 6 7.25 8.16 -12.29
CA PRO A 6 8.26 7.48 -11.51
C PRO A 6 8.17 5.97 -11.77
N THR A 7 8.98 5.48 -12.69
CA THR A 7 9.07 4.07 -13.10
C THR A 7 9.51 3.16 -11.95
N ASP A 8 10.10 3.74 -10.90
CA ASP A 8 10.62 3.03 -9.73
C ASP A 8 9.56 2.38 -8.84
N ASN A 9 8.28 2.71 -8.99
CA ASN A 9 7.27 2.15 -8.08
C ASN A 9 5.95 1.80 -8.77
N PRO A 10 5.88 0.63 -9.46
CA PRO A 10 4.66 0.22 -10.11
C PRO A 10 3.52 0.04 -9.09
N PRO A 11 2.28 0.42 -9.46
CA PRO A 11 1.11 0.07 -8.66
C PRO A 11 1.02 -1.45 -8.52
N LEU A 12 0.38 -1.92 -7.44
CA LEU A 12 0.05 -3.34 -7.32
C LEU A 12 -0.79 -3.77 -8.53
N GLY A 13 -0.18 -4.58 -9.39
CA GLY A 13 -0.76 -4.97 -10.69
C GLY A 13 -1.73 -6.15 -10.60
N SER A 14 -1.89 -6.75 -9.42
CA SER A 14 -2.76 -7.91 -9.21
C SER A 14 -3.56 -7.81 -7.93
N ILE A 15 -4.83 -8.24 -7.99
CA ILE A 15 -5.75 -8.35 -6.84
C ILE A 15 -5.09 -9.15 -5.71
N ALA A 16 -4.36 -10.23 -6.04
CA ALA A 16 -3.62 -11.03 -5.08
C ALA A 16 -2.55 -10.22 -4.30
N GLN A 17 -1.84 -9.30 -4.96
CA GLN A 17 -0.86 -8.43 -4.28
C GLN A 17 -1.56 -7.42 -3.38
N VAL A 18 -2.69 -6.87 -3.81
CA VAL A 18 -3.49 -5.95 -2.98
C VAL A 18 -4.04 -6.67 -1.76
N THR A 19 -4.56 -7.88 -1.92
CA THR A 19 -5.01 -8.73 -0.81
C THR A 19 -3.87 -9.06 0.15
N ASP A 20 -2.66 -9.34 -0.35
CA ASP A 20 -1.48 -9.59 0.48
C ASP A 20 -1.10 -8.33 1.29
N LEU A 21 -1.05 -7.17 0.63
CA LEU A 21 -0.83 -5.87 1.28
C LEU A 21 -1.84 -5.64 2.41
N GLN A 22 -3.12 -5.86 2.11
CA GLN A 22 -4.22 -5.72 3.05
C GLN A 22 -4.04 -6.66 4.25
N LYS A 23 -3.74 -7.94 4.03
CA LYS A 23 -3.48 -8.90 5.12
C LYS A 23 -2.30 -8.47 6.00
N LEU A 24 -1.20 -8.02 5.40
CA LEU A 24 0.00 -7.60 6.13
C LEU A 24 -0.26 -6.33 6.96
N LEU A 25 -0.96 -5.35 6.40
CA LEU A 25 -1.36 -4.15 7.14
C LEU A 25 -2.23 -4.51 8.36
N THR A 26 -3.19 -5.44 8.20
CA THR A 26 -4.01 -5.93 9.32
C THR A 26 -3.15 -6.63 10.37
N ALA A 27 -2.18 -7.44 9.94
CA ALA A 27 -1.26 -8.13 10.83
C ALA A 27 -0.35 -7.17 11.62
N LYS A 28 0.01 -6.02 11.04
CA LYS A 28 0.75 -4.94 11.72
C LYS A 28 -0.14 -4.09 12.64
N GLY A 29 -1.45 -4.35 12.69
CA GLY A 29 -2.41 -3.66 13.56
C GLY A 29 -3.16 -2.50 12.91
N TYR A 30 -2.99 -2.26 11.61
CA TYR A 30 -3.75 -1.24 10.89
C TYR A 30 -5.11 -1.80 10.50
N SER A 31 -6.18 -1.11 10.90
CA SER A 31 -7.52 -1.49 10.53
C SER A 31 -7.81 -1.03 9.10
N LEU A 32 -7.81 -1.99 8.20
CA LEU A 32 -8.42 -1.87 6.88
C LEU A 32 -9.73 -2.66 6.88
N GLY A 33 -10.57 -2.37 5.89
CA GLY A 33 -11.78 -3.18 5.64
C GLY A 33 -11.41 -4.60 5.18
N ALA A 34 -12.30 -5.23 4.44
CA ALA A 34 -12.05 -6.57 3.95
C ALA A 34 -10.91 -6.61 2.89
N ALA A 35 -10.13 -7.70 2.93
CA ALA A 35 -8.95 -7.91 2.10
C ALA A 35 -9.33 -8.43 0.70
N ASP A 36 -10.31 -7.81 0.06
CA ASP A 36 -10.88 -8.25 -1.23
C ASP A 36 -10.00 -7.90 -2.43
N GLY A 37 -8.82 -7.33 -2.20
CA GLY A 37 -7.93 -6.85 -3.26
C GLY A 37 -8.41 -5.57 -3.93
N VAL A 38 -9.37 -4.87 -3.30
CA VAL A 38 -9.90 -3.57 -3.74
C VAL A 38 -9.30 -2.45 -2.88
N ILE A 39 -8.67 -1.46 -3.52
CA ILE A 39 -8.15 -0.28 -2.83
C ILE A 39 -9.30 0.70 -2.52
N GLY A 40 -9.94 0.49 -1.36
CA GLY A 40 -10.97 1.38 -0.81
C GLY A 40 -10.41 2.56 -0.01
N ALA A 41 -11.31 3.41 0.50
CA ALA A 41 -10.94 4.52 1.38
C ALA A 41 -10.23 4.05 2.67
N MET A 42 -10.69 2.94 3.25
CA MET A 42 -10.07 2.31 4.43
C MET A 42 -8.67 1.77 4.13
N THR A 43 -8.48 1.08 3.00
CA THR A 43 -7.15 0.60 2.59
C THR A 43 -6.19 1.78 2.39
N ARG A 44 -6.62 2.85 1.72
CA ARG A 44 -5.80 4.06 1.59
C ARG A 44 -5.46 4.70 2.93
N ALA A 45 -6.40 4.72 3.88
CA ALA A 45 -6.14 5.25 5.22
C ALA A 45 -5.10 4.40 5.99
N ALA A 46 -5.22 3.08 5.93
CA ALA A 46 -4.25 2.15 6.52
C ALA A 46 -2.86 2.31 5.88
N ILE A 47 -2.79 2.44 4.55
CA ILE A 47 -1.53 2.70 3.83
C ILE A 47 -0.89 4.00 4.32
N ARG A 48 -1.66 5.09 4.41
CA ARG A 48 -1.13 6.37 4.92
C ARG A 48 -0.63 6.29 6.35
N ALA A 49 -1.33 5.56 7.21
CA ALA A 49 -0.91 5.35 8.59
C ALA A 49 0.41 4.59 8.65
N TYR A 50 0.54 3.50 7.89
CA TYR A 50 1.80 2.75 7.80
C TYR A 50 2.93 3.58 7.20
N GLN A 51 2.68 4.32 6.11
CA GLN A 51 3.66 5.24 5.52
C GLN A 51 4.15 6.26 6.56
N LYS A 52 3.24 6.85 7.33
CA LYS A 52 3.59 7.80 8.40
C LYS A 52 4.49 7.15 9.46
N ASP A 53 4.19 5.93 9.89
CA ASP A 53 5.00 5.20 10.87
C ASP A 53 6.38 4.81 10.32
N GLN A 54 6.48 4.60 9.00
CA GLN A 54 7.75 4.36 8.31
C GLN A 54 8.48 5.65 7.92
N HIS A 55 8.02 6.83 8.37
CA HIS A 55 8.54 8.14 7.96
C HIS A 55 8.54 8.38 6.43
N LEU A 56 7.65 7.69 5.73
CA LEU A 56 7.42 7.85 4.29
C LEU A 56 6.32 8.91 4.04
N PRO A 57 6.29 9.50 2.84
CA PRO A 57 5.18 10.36 2.41
C PRO A 57 3.85 9.58 2.52
N PRO A 58 2.85 10.08 3.29
CA PRO A 58 1.56 9.41 3.45
C PRO A 58 0.64 9.70 2.26
N ASP A 59 1.07 9.34 1.05
CA ASP A 59 0.31 9.52 -0.20
C ASP A 59 -0.86 8.53 -0.35
N GLY A 60 -0.86 7.41 0.39
CA GLY A 60 -1.91 6.40 0.33
C GLY A 60 -1.81 5.45 -0.86
N TYR A 61 -0.66 5.43 -1.54
CA TYR A 61 -0.44 4.69 -2.77
C TYR A 61 0.01 3.26 -2.50
N ALA A 62 -0.79 2.31 -2.96
CA ALA A 62 -0.48 0.89 -2.90
C ALA A 62 0.53 0.53 -3.99
N SER A 63 1.80 0.47 -3.58
CA SER A 63 2.92 0.13 -4.46
C SER A 63 3.60 -1.15 -4.04
N THR A 64 4.35 -1.77 -4.96
CA THR A 64 5.17 -2.95 -4.64
C THR A 64 6.20 -2.66 -3.57
N VAL A 65 6.84 -1.49 -3.55
CA VAL A 65 7.79 -1.12 -2.50
C VAL A 65 7.14 -1.08 -1.11
N LEU A 66 5.90 -0.60 -1.03
CA LEU A 66 5.13 -0.62 0.22
C LEU A 66 4.86 -2.06 0.68
N LEU A 67 4.45 -2.93 -0.26
CA LEU A 67 4.22 -4.34 0.00
C LEU A 67 5.49 -5.05 0.48
N GLU A 68 6.63 -4.78 -0.16
CA GLU A 68 7.93 -5.33 0.25
C GLU A 68 8.38 -4.82 1.62
N SER A 69 8.12 -3.54 1.93
CA SER A 69 8.41 -2.98 3.26
C SER A 69 7.60 -3.66 4.36
N LEU A 70 6.35 -4.03 4.08
CA LEU A 70 5.50 -4.78 5.01
C LEU A 70 5.94 -6.23 5.22
N ARG A 71 6.67 -6.81 4.26
CA ARG A 71 7.22 -8.18 4.32
C ARG A 71 8.55 -8.27 5.07
N ARG A 72 9.20 -7.14 5.37
CA ARG A 72 10.33 -7.08 6.32
C ARG A 72 9.85 -7.06 7.76
#